data_AF-A0A117MDC4-F1
#
_entry.id   AF-A0A117MDC4-F1
#
_cell.length_a   1.000
_cell.length_b   1.000
_cell.length_c   1.000
_cell.angle_alpha   90.00
_cell.angle_beta   90.00
_cell.angle_gamma   90.00
#
_symmetry.space_group_name_H-M   'P 1'
#
loop_
_entity.id
_entity.type
_entity.pdbx_description
1 polymer ?
#
loop_
_entity_poly.entity_id
_entity_poly.type
_entity_poly.pdbx_seq_one_letter_code
_entity_poly.pdbx_strand_id
1 'polypeptide(L)'
;MTLKQIKEVKKKTNIEIETFVHGAMCMAISGRCILSAYLFGKSANCGSCAQPCRKEWFLSDEDGNKISVGKKYFMSAKDICMIEFIPQLIKAGIDSFKIEGRKRDAKYIEVTSRCYREAIDAYYDKTFSDQKVKKWKKELSSVYNRGFSTGFYFGTPGSEGISYNKADNISSTEKVLAGYVVHYYPKAKAGSVRLDHMSIKIGDKIIVEGKYTFIEQEIESIEIENKSFKMGKKGTEVAVIFNSPVKKGDKVFLIRERK
;
A
#
# COMPACT_ATOMS: atom_id res chain seq x y z
N MET A 1 -11.49 -0.78 19.63
CA MET A 1 -12.49 -1.74 20.14
C MET A 1 -12.08 -3.14 19.73
N THR A 2 -12.34 -4.11 20.59
CA THR A 2 -12.11 -5.54 20.29
C THR A 2 -13.27 -6.14 19.51
N LEU A 3 -13.05 -7.28 18.86
CA LEU A 3 -14.08 -8.01 18.13
C LEU A 3 -15.23 -8.46 19.06
N LYS A 4 -14.90 -8.80 20.32
CA LYS A 4 -15.90 -9.11 21.36
C LYS A 4 -16.81 -7.92 21.61
N GLN A 5 -16.24 -6.72 21.80
CA GLN A 5 -17.00 -5.49 22.01
C GLN A 5 -17.87 -5.14 20.80
N ILE A 6 -17.34 -5.31 19.58
CA ILE A 6 -18.10 -5.08 18.35
C ILE A 6 -19.33 -6.00 18.29
N LYS A 7 -19.16 -7.29 18.61
CA LYS A 7 -20.28 -8.25 18.66
C LYS A 7 -21.31 -7.88 19.73
N GLU A 8 -20.88 -7.38 20.88
CA GLU A 8 -21.77 -6.92 21.95
C GLU A 8 -22.57 -5.68 21.54
N VAL A 9 -21.94 -4.73 20.82
CA VAL A 9 -22.63 -3.56 20.27
C VAL A 9 -23.63 -3.99 19.21
N LYS A 10 -23.23 -4.83 18.24
CA LYS A 10 -24.12 -5.29 17.16
C LYS A 10 -25.37 -5.99 17.68
N LYS A 11 -25.27 -6.76 18.78
CA LYS A 11 -26.44 -7.40 19.42
C LYS A 11 -27.43 -6.41 20.04
N LYS A 12 -27.00 -5.19 20.36
CA LYS A 12 -27.78 -4.17 21.06
C LYS A 12 -28.28 -3.06 20.14
N THR A 13 -27.96 -3.12 18.85
CA THR A 13 -28.32 -2.08 17.89
C THR A 13 -28.69 -2.67 16.53
N ASN A 14 -29.63 -2.05 15.85
CA ASN A 14 -29.97 -2.36 14.46
C ASN A 14 -29.21 -1.47 13.46
N ILE A 15 -28.29 -0.64 13.94
CA ILE A 15 -27.49 0.25 13.08
C ILE A 15 -26.39 -0.57 12.39
N GLU A 16 -26.06 -0.19 11.16
CA GLU A 16 -24.94 -0.74 10.40
C GLU A 16 -23.60 -0.36 11.06
N ILE A 17 -22.68 -1.32 11.13
CA ILE A 17 -21.35 -1.15 11.68
C ILE A 17 -20.33 -1.26 10.56
N GLU A 18 -19.56 -0.19 10.37
CA GLU A 18 -18.38 -0.16 9.50
C GLU A 18 -17.10 -0.26 10.35
N THR A 19 -16.14 -1.08 9.91
CA THR A 19 -14.84 -1.18 10.58
C THR A 19 -13.67 -1.11 9.62
N PHE A 20 -12.55 -0.54 10.07
CA PHE A 20 -11.29 -0.60 9.32
C PHE A 20 -10.73 -2.03 9.36
N VAL A 21 -10.41 -2.58 8.20
CA VAL A 21 -9.81 -3.92 8.04
C VAL A 21 -8.40 -3.89 7.49
N HIS A 22 -8.00 -2.78 6.85
CA HIS A 22 -6.67 -2.64 6.27
C HIS A 22 -6.14 -1.20 6.24
N GLY A 23 -4.83 -1.04 6.40
CA GLY A 23 -4.11 0.21 6.18
C GLY A 23 -3.63 0.90 7.45
N ALA A 24 -3.25 2.17 7.33
CA ALA A 24 -2.46 2.83 8.36
C ALA A 24 -3.22 3.03 9.69
N MET A 25 -2.66 2.51 10.79
CA MET A 25 -3.17 2.77 12.13
C MET A 25 -2.69 4.12 12.66
N CYS A 26 -3.58 4.87 13.30
CA CYS A 26 -3.21 6.06 14.07
C CYS A 26 -2.72 5.66 15.46
N MET A 27 -1.73 6.38 16.00
CA MET A 27 -1.35 6.23 17.40
C MET A 27 -2.39 6.84 18.34
N ALA A 28 -3.08 7.90 17.92
CA ALA A 28 -4.12 8.52 18.73
C ALA A 28 -5.37 7.63 18.74
N ILE A 29 -5.63 6.98 19.87
CA ILE A 29 -6.76 6.05 20.04
C ILE A 29 -8.12 6.77 19.86
N SER A 30 -8.23 8.02 20.31
CA SER A 30 -9.46 8.81 20.23
C SER A 30 -9.75 9.36 18.83
N GLY A 31 -8.87 9.15 17.85
CA GLY A 31 -8.92 9.81 16.56
C GLY A 31 -8.62 11.32 16.61
N ARG A 32 -8.44 11.91 17.80
CA ARG A 32 -8.05 13.31 17.99
C ARG A 32 -6.54 13.39 18.18
N CYS A 33 -5.81 13.72 17.11
CA CYS A 33 -4.36 13.86 17.15
C CYS A 33 -3.94 15.32 17.00
N ILE A 34 -3.38 15.91 18.06
CA ILE A 34 -2.87 17.30 18.08
C ILE A 34 -1.40 17.40 17.67
N LEU A 35 -0.66 16.29 17.68
CA LEU A 35 0.79 16.26 17.47
C LEU A 35 1.21 16.89 16.14
N SER A 36 0.51 16.58 15.05
CA SER A 36 0.81 17.13 13.72
C SER A 36 0.43 18.61 13.60
N ALA A 37 -0.62 19.05 14.30
CA ALA A 37 -1.01 20.46 14.31
C ALA A 37 0.05 21.30 15.03
N TYR A 38 0.49 20.84 16.20
CA TYR A 38 1.46 21.56 17.02
C TYR A 38 2.83 21.67 16.36
N LEU A 39 3.36 20.57 15.81
CA LEU A 39 4.72 20.54 15.26
C LEU A 39 4.85 21.15 13.87
N PHE A 40 3.80 21.06 13.05
CA PHE A 40 3.88 21.38 11.62
C PHE A 40 2.77 22.30 11.11
N GLY A 41 1.89 22.82 11.98
CA GLY A 41 0.71 23.59 11.58
C GLY A 41 -0.30 22.80 10.75
N LYS A 42 -0.22 21.47 10.76
CA LYS A 42 -1.00 20.58 9.87
C LYS A 42 -1.89 19.65 10.67
N SER A 43 -3.17 20.00 10.82
CA SER A 43 -4.13 19.23 11.62
C SER A 43 -4.44 17.85 11.01
N ALA A 44 -4.22 16.80 11.79
CA ALA A 44 -4.61 15.44 11.41
C ALA A 44 -6.13 15.25 11.37
N ASN A 45 -6.85 15.99 12.23
CA ASN A 45 -8.31 15.97 12.31
C ASN A 45 -8.96 16.62 11.07
N CYS A 46 -8.23 17.45 10.34
CA CYS A 46 -8.65 18.03 9.05
C CYS A 46 -8.05 17.30 7.83
N GLY A 47 -7.59 16.04 8.01
CA GLY A 47 -7.01 15.24 6.93
C GLY A 47 -5.61 15.68 6.46
N SER A 48 -5.01 16.69 7.10
CA SER A 48 -3.73 17.28 6.67
C SER A 48 -2.50 16.68 7.39
N CYS A 49 -2.66 15.57 8.11
CA CYS A 49 -1.60 14.96 8.91
C CYS A 49 -0.25 14.84 8.17
N ALA A 50 0.80 15.38 8.79
CA ALA A 50 2.20 15.31 8.36
C ALA A 50 2.94 14.10 8.95
N GLN A 51 2.22 13.23 9.65
CA GLN A 51 2.69 11.95 10.18
C GLN A 51 3.92 12.06 11.14
N PRO A 52 3.94 12.97 12.13
CA PRO A 52 5.05 13.07 13.10
C PRO A 52 5.34 11.75 13.82
N CYS A 53 4.31 10.97 14.15
CA CYS A 53 4.46 9.66 14.78
C CYS A 53 5.27 8.65 13.96
N ARG A 54 5.50 8.94 12.67
CA ARG A 54 6.30 8.13 11.75
C ARG A 54 7.71 8.66 11.59
N LYS A 55 8.14 9.64 12.39
CA LYS A 55 9.51 10.18 12.37
C LYS A 55 10.38 9.53 13.45
N GLU A 56 11.68 9.79 13.38
CA GLU A 56 12.61 9.43 14.46
C GLU A 56 12.36 10.34 15.66
N TRP A 57 12.28 9.73 16.85
CA TRP A 57 12.14 10.43 18.12
C TRP A 57 13.21 9.95 19.09
N PHE A 58 13.61 10.84 19.99
CA PHE A 58 14.37 10.52 21.19
C PHE A 58 13.52 10.90 22.39
N LEU A 59 13.59 10.10 23.45
CA LEU A 59 13.00 10.44 24.74
C LEU A 59 14.10 11.04 25.61
N SER A 60 13.81 12.15 26.28
CA SER A 60 14.67 12.72 27.32
C SER A 60 13.89 12.84 28.61
N ASP A 61 14.55 12.67 29.74
CA ASP A 61 14.02 13.11 31.03
C ASP A 61 14.07 14.64 31.15
N GLU A 62 13.64 15.16 32.30
CA GLU A 62 13.66 16.61 32.60
C GLU A 62 15.08 17.17 32.69
N ASP A 63 16.06 16.34 33.05
CA ASP A 63 17.49 16.69 33.13
C ASP A 63 18.18 16.66 31.76
N GLY A 64 17.47 16.28 30.70
CA GLY A 64 17.97 16.19 29.33
C GLY A 64 18.74 14.91 29.01
N ASN A 65 18.78 13.94 29.92
CA ASN A 65 19.38 12.63 29.66
C ASN A 65 18.52 11.87 28.66
N LYS A 66 19.15 11.38 27.59
CA LYS A 66 18.46 10.57 26.59
C LYS A 66 18.13 9.20 27.18
N ILE A 67 16.84 8.91 27.30
CA ILE A 67 16.34 7.60 27.68
C ILE A 67 16.38 6.70 26.45
N SER A 68 17.13 5.61 26.52
CA SER A 68 17.17 4.61 25.47
C SER A 68 15.90 3.76 25.49
N VAL A 69 14.92 4.12 24.65
CA VAL A 69 13.70 3.32 24.39
C VAL A 69 13.92 2.24 23.31
N GLY A 70 15.16 1.80 23.16
CA GLY A 70 15.57 0.77 22.20
C GLY A 70 15.72 1.28 20.77
N LYS A 71 14.64 1.77 20.13
CA LYS A 71 14.67 2.18 18.70
C LYS A 71 13.94 3.49 18.43
N LYS A 72 14.36 4.16 17.36
CA LYS A 72 13.96 5.55 17.02
C LYS A 72 12.51 5.72 16.56
N TYR A 73 11.82 4.65 16.17
CA TYR A 73 10.46 4.68 15.61
C TYR A 73 9.39 4.15 16.57
N PHE A 74 9.59 4.34 17.88
CA PHE A 74 8.71 3.80 18.93
C PHE A 74 7.25 4.30 18.86
N MET A 75 6.98 5.31 18.04
CA MET A 75 5.67 5.90 17.78
C MET A 75 4.96 5.34 16.52
N SER A 76 5.63 4.50 15.72
CA SER A 76 5.18 4.12 14.39
C SER A 76 4.35 2.82 14.42
N ALA A 77 3.03 2.91 14.60
CA ALA A 77 2.14 1.74 14.63
C ALA A 77 2.10 0.97 13.29
N LYS A 78 2.18 -0.36 13.30
CA LYS A 78 2.00 -1.19 12.10
C LYS A 78 0.64 -0.95 11.44
N ASP A 79 0.53 -1.30 10.17
CA ASP A 79 -0.73 -1.21 9.45
C ASP A 79 -1.68 -2.32 9.90
N ILE A 80 -2.98 -2.06 9.94
CA ILE A 80 -4.00 -3.07 10.20
C ILE A 80 -4.03 -4.02 9.00
N CYS A 81 -4.14 -5.32 9.26
CA CYS A 81 -4.50 -6.29 8.24
C CYS A 81 -5.33 -7.42 8.84
N MET A 82 -6.60 -7.49 8.47
CA MET A 82 -7.56 -8.47 8.98
C MET A 82 -7.95 -9.54 7.95
N ILE A 83 -7.19 -9.67 6.85
CA ILE A 83 -7.52 -10.53 5.72
C ILE A 83 -7.77 -11.99 6.11
N GLU A 84 -6.98 -12.52 7.04
CA GLU A 84 -7.11 -13.90 7.54
C GLU A 84 -8.29 -14.09 8.51
N PHE A 85 -8.85 -13.00 9.01
CA PHE A 85 -9.92 -12.97 9.99
C PHE A 85 -11.27 -12.59 9.39
N ILE A 86 -11.38 -12.48 8.06
CA ILE A 86 -12.64 -12.17 7.36
C ILE A 86 -13.80 -13.07 7.82
N PRO A 87 -13.63 -14.41 7.97
CA PRO A 87 -14.70 -15.25 8.50
C PRO A 87 -15.16 -14.85 9.91
N GLN A 88 -14.25 -14.39 10.77
CA GLN A 88 -14.59 -13.96 12.14
C GLN A 88 -15.27 -12.59 12.14
N LEU A 89 -14.84 -11.68 11.27
CA LEU A 89 -15.44 -10.35 11.11
C LEU A 89 -16.89 -10.46 10.60
N ILE A 90 -17.14 -11.28 9.58
CA ILE A 90 -18.49 -11.50 9.05
C ILE A 90 -19.39 -12.15 10.12
N LYS A 91 -18.90 -13.18 10.83
CA LYS A 91 -19.62 -13.82 11.94
C LYS A 91 -19.89 -12.88 13.14
N ALA A 92 -19.14 -11.79 13.26
CA ALA A 92 -19.39 -10.78 14.29
C ALA A 92 -20.55 -9.83 13.92
N GLY A 93 -21.05 -9.90 12.68
CA GLY A 93 -22.15 -9.08 12.18
C GLY A 93 -21.72 -7.67 11.77
N ILE A 94 -20.46 -7.49 11.34
CA ILE A 94 -19.99 -6.23 10.75
C ILE A 94 -20.56 -6.12 9.34
N ASP A 95 -21.15 -4.96 9.01
CA ASP A 95 -21.90 -4.74 7.77
C ASP A 95 -21.01 -4.15 6.66
N SER A 96 -20.00 -3.34 7.02
CA SER A 96 -19.08 -2.71 6.06
C SER A 96 -17.62 -2.87 6.47
N PHE A 97 -16.76 -3.20 5.50
CA PHE A 97 -15.31 -3.26 5.66
C PHE A 97 -14.63 -2.10 4.95
N LYS A 98 -13.84 -1.34 5.71
CA LYS A 98 -13.16 -0.13 5.26
C LYS A 98 -11.67 -0.32 5.11
N ILE A 99 -11.13 0.16 4.00
CA ILE A 99 -9.69 0.19 3.70
C ILE A 99 -9.21 1.66 3.80
N GLU A 100 -8.12 1.90 4.53
CA GLU A 100 -7.48 3.22 4.58
C GLU A 100 -6.59 3.43 3.35
N GLY A 101 -7.16 4.05 2.32
CA GLY A 101 -6.51 4.33 1.04
C GLY A 101 -5.98 5.76 0.86
N ARG A 102 -6.09 6.66 1.85
CA ARG A 102 -5.68 8.06 1.65
C ARG A 102 -4.18 8.16 1.41
N LYS A 103 -3.80 8.97 0.41
CA LYS A 103 -2.40 9.14 -0.02
C LYS A 103 -1.74 7.80 -0.38
N ARG A 104 -2.50 6.86 -0.93
CA ARG A 104 -1.99 5.62 -1.51
C ARG A 104 -2.11 5.66 -3.02
N ASP A 105 -1.25 4.91 -3.70
CA ASP A 105 -1.25 4.83 -5.15
C ASP A 105 -2.35 3.89 -5.66
N ALA A 106 -2.62 3.94 -6.96
CA ALA A 106 -3.65 3.10 -7.57
C ALA A 106 -3.40 1.60 -7.38
N LYS A 107 -2.12 1.18 -7.39
CA LYS A 107 -1.73 -0.22 -7.12
C LYS A 107 -2.18 -0.67 -5.73
N TYR A 108 -1.91 0.12 -4.70
CA TYR A 108 -2.33 -0.21 -3.35
C TYR A 108 -3.85 -0.37 -3.27
N ILE A 109 -4.61 0.54 -3.89
CA ILE A 109 -6.08 0.48 -3.89
C ILE A 109 -6.59 -0.76 -4.62
N GLU A 110 -6.04 -1.09 -5.78
CA GLU A 110 -6.39 -2.28 -6.56
C GLU A 110 -6.12 -3.56 -5.77
N VAL A 111 -4.89 -3.78 -5.32
CA VAL A 111 -4.48 -5.01 -4.62
C VAL A 111 -5.27 -5.20 -3.34
N THR A 112 -5.40 -4.15 -2.52
CA THR A 112 -6.11 -4.24 -1.25
C THR A 112 -7.60 -4.51 -1.47
N SER A 113 -8.26 -3.76 -2.34
CA SER A 113 -9.70 -3.95 -2.62
C SER A 113 -9.97 -5.34 -3.18
N ARG A 114 -9.17 -5.80 -4.16
CA ARG A 114 -9.31 -7.13 -4.76
C ARG A 114 -9.09 -8.25 -3.75
N CYS A 115 -8.01 -8.21 -2.97
CA CYS A 115 -7.73 -9.25 -1.97
C CYS A 115 -8.88 -9.38 -0.96
N TYR A 116 -9.40 -8.26 -0.45
CA TYR A 116 -10.52 -8.29 0.51
C TYR A 116 -11.82 -8.76 -0.15
N ARG A 117 -12.11 -8.35 -1.40
CA ARG A 117 -13.26 -8.85 -2.16
C ARG A 117 -13.19 -10.37 -2.35
N GLU A 118 -12.06 -10.88 -2.85
CA GLU A 118 -11.81 -12.32 -3.02
C GLU A 118 -11.97 -13.09 -1.71
N ALA A 119 -11.53 -12.52 -0.58
CA ALA A 119 -11.66 -13.14 0.74
C ALA A 119 -13.10 -13.21 1.23
N ILE A 120 -13.90 -12.17 0.98
CA ILE A 120 -15.33 -12.17 1.32
C ILE A 120 -16.08 -13.18 0.43
N ASP A 121 -15.80 -13.18 -0.87
CA ASP A 121 -16.42 -14.14 -1.81
C ASP A 121 -16.08 -15.58 -1.42
N ALA A 122 -14.81 -15.85 -1.13
CA ALA A 122 -14.36 -17.16 -0.68
C ALA A 122 -15.05 -17.61 0.61
N TYR A 123 -15.42 -16.70 1.52
CA TYR A 123 -16.18 -17.04 2.72
C TYR A 123 -17.61 -17.50 2.36
N TYR A 124 -18.33 -16.76 1.52
CA TYR A 124 -19.70 -17.11 1.13
C TYR A 124 -19.77 -18.36 0.24
N ASP A 125 -18.78 -18.54 -0.64
CA ASP A 125 -18.65 -19.71 -1.50
C ASP A 125 -18.12 -20.95 -0.76
N LYS A 126 -17.81 -20.83 0.55
CA LYS A 126 -17.22 -21.90 1.38
C LYS A 126 -15.88 -22.42 0.83
N THR A 127 -15.11 -21.56 0.17
CA THR A 127 -13.78 -21.86 -0.39
C THR A 127 -12.64 -21.09 0.29
N PHE A 128 -12.91 -20.41 1.41
CA PHE A 128 -11.91 -19.74 2.23
C PHE A 128 -10.93 -20.76 2.83
N SER A 129 -9.63 -20.57 2.63
CA SER A 129 -8.60 -21.52 3.07
C SER A 129 -7.28 -20.83 3.38
N ASP A 130 -6.44 -21.49 4.17
CA ASP A 130 -5.11 -20.99 4.55
C ASP A 130 -4.21 -20.76 3.33
N GLN A 131 -4.38 -21.53 2.26
CA GLN A 131 -3.64 -21.35 1.01
C GLN A 131 -4.01 -20.01 0.35
N LYS A 132 -5.31 -19.67 0.29
CA LYS A 132 -5.76 -18.37 -0.21
C LYS A 132 -5.29 -17.23 0.70
N VAL A 133 -5.36 -17.41 2.02
CA VAL A 133 -4.83 -16.44 3.00
C VAL A 133 -3.35 -16.15 2.76
N LYS A 134 -2.52 -17.18 2.58
CA LYS A 134 -1.09 -17.01 2.27
C LYS A 134 -0.89 -16.24 0.97
N LYS A 135 -1.68 -16.53 -0.07
CA LYS A 135 -1.66 -15.80 -1.35
C LYS A 135 -1.99 -14.32 -1.15
N TRP A 136 -3.10 -13.99 -0.51
CA TRP A 136 -3.48 -12.59 -0.26
C TRP A 136 -2.47 -11.85 0.62
N LYS A 137 -1.95 -12.48 1.68
CA LYS A 137 -0.91 -11.85 2.52
C LYS A 137 0.37 -11.55 1.73
N LYS A 138 0.74 -12.41 0.78
CA LYS A 138 1.89 -12.17 -0.14
C LYS A 138 1.61 -11.00 -1.09
N GLU A 139 0.41 -10.89 -1.62
CA GLU A 139 0.03 -9.77 -2.49
C GLU A 139 -0.06 -8.45 -1.70
N LEU A 140 -0.69 -8.46 -0.54
CA LEU A 140 -0.79 -7.30 0.34
C LEU A 140 0.58 -6.83 0.84
N SER A 141 1.54 -7.74 1.03
CA SER A 141 2.92 -7.34 1.39
C SER A 141 3.71 -6.75 0.22
N SER A 142 3.23 -6.89 -1.02
CA SER A 142 3.88 -6.30 -2.20
C SER A 142 3.58 -4.81 -2.39
N VAL A 143 2.51 -4.31 -1.78
CA VAL A 143 2.11 -2.89 -1.79
C VAL A 143 2.51 -2.20 -0.49
N TYR A 144 2.44 -0.86 -0.48
CA TYR A 144 2.90 -0.04 0.64
C TYR A 144 2.36 -0.55 1.98
N ASN A 145 3.25 -0.89 2.91
CA ASN A 145 2.87 -1.25 4.28
C ASN A 145 4.02 -1.01 5.25
N ARG A 146 3.72 -0.97 6.55
CA ARG A 146 4.71 -0.86 7.64
C ARG A 146 4.74 -2.11 8.51
N GLY A 147 4.51 -3.26 7.89
CA GLY A 147 4.19 -4.49 8.59
C GLY A 147 2.74 -4.50 9.02
N PHE A 148 2.28 -5.69 9.42
CA PHE A 148 0.89 -5.93 9.75
C PHE A 148 0.69 -6.23 11.23
N SER A 149 -0.45 -5.76 11.74
CA SER A 149 -0.99 -6.06 13.05
C SER A 149 -2.50 -6.23 12.93
N THR A 150 -3.09 -6.92 13.90
CA THR A 150 -4.55 -6.99 14.05
C THR A 150 -5.11 -5.79 14.79
N GLY A 151 -4.26 -4.86 15.23
CA GLY A 151 -4.69 -3.71 15.99
C GLY A 151 -5.47 -4.13 17.24
N PHE A 152 -6.56 -3.43 17.51
CA PHE A 152 -7.34 -3.65 18.73
C PHE A 152 -8.30 -4.84 18.66
N TYR A 153 -8.41 -5.54 17.52
CA TYR A 153 -9.45 -6.56 17.33
C TYR A 153 -9.35 -7.72 18.34
N PHE A 154 -8.14 -8.10 18.76
CA PHE A 154 -7.91 -9.21 19.68
C PHE A 154 -7.31 -8.81 21.04
N GLY A 155 -7.35 -7.52 21.38
CA GLY A 155 -6.79 -7.00 22.62
C GLY A 155 -6.09 -5.67 22.40
N THR A 156 -5.42 -5.16 23.44
CA THR A 156 -4.59 -3.96 23.31
C THR A 156 -3.26 -4.35 22.66
N PRO A 157 -2.86 -3.71 21.53
CA PRO A 157 -1.56 -3.95 20.92
C PRO A 157 -0.42 -3.64 21.89
N GLY A 158 0.55 -4.55 21.99
CA GLY A 158 1.81 -4.33 22.65
C GLY A 158 2.87 -3.80 21.69
N SER A 159 4.13 -4.03 22.03
CA SER A 159 5.30 -3.63 21.22
C SER A 159 5.30 -4.29 19.84
N GLU A 160 4.70 -5.46 19.68
CA GLU A 160 4.54 -6.15 18.39
C GLU A 160 3.69 -5.36 17.39
N GLY A 161 2.84 -4.45 17.87
CA GLY A 161 2.05 -3.53 17.06
C GLY A 161 2.84 -2.32 16.55
N ILE A 162 4.13 -2.18 16.88
CA ILE A 162 4.97 -1.03 16.52
C ILE A 162 6.07 -1.45 15.54
N SER A 163 6.30 -0.62 14.51
CA SER A 163 7.41 -0.77 13.56
C SER A 163 8.62 0.03 14.04
N TYR A 164 9.50 -0.63 14.80
CA TYR A 164 10.63 0.01 15.43
C TYR A 164 11.87 0.23 14.54
N ASN A 165 12.04 -0.59 13.49
CA ASN A 165 13.24 -0.58 12.65
C ASN A 165 13.15 0.38 11.46
N LYS A 166 11.93 0.58 10.95
CA LYS A 166 11.69 1.37 9.75
C LYS A 166 10.34 2.08 9.90
N ALA A 167 10.36 3.40 9.78
CA ALA A 167 9.12 4.18 9.71
C ALA A 167 8.38 4.02 8.38
N ASP A 168 9.13 3.72 7.33
CA ASP A 168 8.64 3.78 5.97
C ASP A 168 8.32 2.40 5.42
N ASN A 169 7.94 2.38 4.14
CA ASN A 169 7.51 1.21 3.41
C ASN A 169 8.46 0.01 3.56
N ILE A 170 7.91 -1.12 3.98
CA ILE A 170 8.60 -2.43 4.00
C ILE A 170 8.06 -3.39 2.93
N SER A 171 7.31 -2.88 1.94
CA SER A 171 6.80 -3.70 0.85
C SER A 171 7.90 -4.51 0.17
N SER A 172 7.57 -5.74 -0.23
CA SER A 172 8.50 -6.64 -0.90
C SER A 172 8.91 -6.15 -2.29
N THR A 173 8.18 -5.18 -2.85
CA THR A 173 8.52 -4.57 -4.14
C THR A 173 8.68 -3.06 -4.03
N GLU A 174 9.38 -2.48 -5.00
CA GLU A 174 9.48 -1.04 -5.18
C GLU A 174 9.34 -0.64 -6.65
N LYS A 175 8.83 0.58 -6.86
CA LYS A 175 8.74 1.20 -8.18
C LYS A 175 9.96 2.09 -8.37
N VAL A 176 10.73 1.84 -9.43
CA VAL A 176 11.86 2.67 -9.84
C VAL A 176 11.51 3.33 -11.15
N LEU A 177 11.55 4.66 -11.21
CA LEU A 177 11.29 5.39 -12.45
C LEU A 177 12.31 4.95 -13.50
N ALA A 178 11.83 4.50 -14.66
CA ALA A 178 12.66 4.13 -15.80
C ALA A 178 12.70 5.25 -16.84
N GLY A 179 11.55 5.89 -17.08
CA GLY A 179 11.41 6.85 -18.16
C GLY A 179 10.02 7.45 -18.29
N TYR A 180 9.77 8.05 -19.45
CA TYR A 180 8.51 8.72 -19.78
C TYR A 180 8.04 8.33 -21.18
N VAL A 181 6.72 8.23 -21.34
CA VAL A 181 6.09 8.06 -22.65
C VAL A 181 6.26 9.36 -23.45
N VAL A 182 6.91 9.28 -24.61
CA VAL A 182 7.10 10.40 -25.55
C VAL A 182 5.91 10.52 -26.49
N HIS A 183 5.44 9.38 -27.01
CA HIS A 183 4.37 9.31 -27.99
C HIS A 183 3.65 7.96 -27.93
N TYR A 184 2.37 7.91 -28.30
CA TYR A 184 1.59 6.68 -28.43
C TYR A 184 0.99 6.58 -29.84
N TYR A 185 1.12 5.41 -30.45
CA TYR A 185 0.63 5.08 -31.79
C TYR A 185 -0.57 4.13 -31.68
N PRO A 186 -1.83 4.61 -31.74
CA PRO A 186 -3.01 3.80 -31.41
C PRO A 186 -3.20 2.58 -32.31
N LYS A 187 -2.90 2.70 -33.61
CA LYS A 187 -3.05 1.59 -34.57
C LYS A 187 -2.13 0.41 -34.26
N ALA A 188 -0.90 0.69 -33.84
CA ALA A 188 0.10 -0.32 -33.51
C ALA A 188 0.06 -0.74 -32.03
N LYS A 189 -0.73 -0.04 -31.19
CA LYS A 189 -0.69 -0.13 -29.73
C LYS A 189 0.71 0.06 -29.13
N ALA A 190 1.62 0.69 -29.87
CA ALA A 190 2.99 0.91 -29.47
C ALA A 190 3.15 2.33 -28.92
N GLY A 191 3.92 2.48 -27.84
CA GLY A 191 4.34 3.79 -27.36
C GLY A 191 5.86 3.91 -27.36
N SER A 192 6.34 5.08 -27.74
CA SER A 192 7.74 5.44 -27.61
C SER A 192 8.03 5.89 -26.18
N VAL A 193 9.03 5.30 -25.56
CA VAL A 193 9.42 5.52 -24.17
C VAL A 193 10.86 5.98 -24.12
N ARG A 194 11.09 7.16 -23.54
CA ARG A 194 12.43 7.70 -23.28
C ARG A 194 12.92 7.18 -21.92
N LEU A 195 14.01 6.42 -21.92
CA LEU A 195 14.57 5.77 -20.73
C LEU A 195 15.63 6.63 -20.03
N ASP A 196 15.24 7.75 -19.42
CA ASP A 196 16.21 8.68 -18.82
C ASP A 196 16.86 8.16 -17.52
N HIS A 197 16.20 7.23 -16.83
CA HIS A 197 16.58 6.86 -15.46
C HIS A 197 17.12 5.44 -15.35
N MET A 198 16.49 4.46 -16.01
CA MET A 198 16.85 3.04 -15.92
C MET A 198 16.68 2.32 -17.25
N SER A 199 17.49 1.28 -17.47
CA SER A 199 17.26 0.31 -18.54
C SER A 199 16.07 -0.61 -18.22
N ILE A 200 15.40 -1.09 -19.26
CA ILE A 200 14.33 -2.10 -19.20
C ILE A 200 14.65 -3.25 -20.15
N LYS A 201 14.18 -4.47 -19.85
CA LYS A 201 14.34 -5.64 -20.71
C LYS A 201 13.02 -6.38 -20.93
N ILE A 202 12.99 -7.24 -21.94
CA ILE A 202 11.88 -8.17 -22.12
C ILE A 202 11.74 -9.04 -20.86
N GLY A 203 10.51 -9.24 -20.41
CA GLY A 203 10.15 -9.94 -19.17
C GLY A 203 10.13 -9.05 -17.92
N ASP A 204 10.55 -7.78 -18.01
CA ASP A 204 10.41 -6.86 -16.89
C ASP A 204 8.94 -6.47 -16.68
N LYS A 205 8.52 -6.41 -15.41
CA LYS A 205 7.20 -5.88 -15.04
C LYS A 205 7.26 -4.37 -14.86
N ILE A 206 6.41 -3.66 -15.59
CA ILE A 206 6.34 -2.20 -15.56
C ILE A 206 4.98 -1.70 -15.09
N ILE A 207 4.98 -0.47 -14.57
CA ILE A 207 3.79 0.32 -14.31
C ILE A 207 3.88 1.60 -15.14
N VAL A 208 2.84 1.89 -15.90
CA VAL A 208 2.68 3.18 -16.56
C VAL A 208 1.63 3.97 -15.79
N GLU A 209 2.02 5.11 -15.23
CA GLU A 209 1.11 5.97 -14.46
C GLU A 209 1.17 7.43 -14.91
N GLY A 210 -0.01 8.03 -15.01
CA GLY A 210 -0.21 9.44 -15.33
C GLY A 210 -1.53 9.94 -14.78
N LYS A 211 -1.97 11.11 -15.22
CA LYS A 211 -3.22 11.73 -14.70
C LYS A 211 -4.46 10.86 -14.96
N TYR A 212 -4.47 10.11 -16.06
CA TYR A 212 -5.61 9.30 -16.52
C TYR A 212 -5.20 7.90 -16.95
N THR A 213 -3.97 7.50 -16.65
CA THR A 213 -3.40 6.24 -17.11
C THR A 213 -2.88 5.49 -15.89
N PHE A 214 -3.27 4.23 -15.77
CA PHE A 214 -2.65 3.29 -14.84
C PHE A 214 -2.66 1.90 -15.48
N ILE A 215 -1.49 1.40 -15.85
CA ILE A 215 -1.34 0.10 -16.51
C ILE A 215 -0.24 -0.66 -15.79
N GLU A 216 -0.48 -1.93 -15.49
CA GLU A 216 0.56 -2.89 -15.12
C GLU A 216 0.69 -3.92 -16.24
N GLN A 217 1.92 -4.18 -16.68
CA GLN A 217 2.18 -5.21 -17.69
C GLN A 217 3.60 -5.73 -17.61
N GLU A 218 3.83 -6.85 -18.30
CA GLU A 218 5.17 -7.33 -18.63
C GLU A 218 5.60 -6.75 -19.99
N ILE A 219 6.89 -6.48 -20.17
CA ILE A 219 7.43 -6.06 -21.47
C ILE A 219 7.60 -7.29 -22.34
N GLU A 220 6.82 -7.38 -23.42
CA GLU A 220 6.88 -8.49 -24.38
C GLU A 220 7.85 -8.19 -25.53
N SER A 221 7.96 -6.92 -25.94
CA SER A 221 8.83 -6.50 -27.03
C SER A 221 9.47 -5.14 -26.77
N ILE A 222 10.68 -4.96 -27.30
CA ILE A 222 11.40 -3.69 -27.32
C ILE A 222 11.96 -3.50 -28.72
N GLU A 223 11.65 -2.36 -29.33
CA GLU A 223 12.19 -1.99 -30.65
C GLU A 223 12.92 -0.65 -30.59
N ILE A 224 14.01 -0.55 -31.36
CA ILE A 224 14.77 0.68 -31.57
C ILE A 224 15.01 0.77 -33.08
N GLU A 225 14.59 1.86 -33.71
CA GLU A 225 14.74 2.06 -35.17
C GLU A 225 14.23 0.86 -36.00
N ASN A 226 13.05 0.32 -35.65
CA ASN A 226 12.41 -0.86 -36.28
C ASN A 226 13.20 -2.17 -36.18
N LYS A 227 14.18 -2.27 -35.26
CA LYS A 227 14.87 -3.52 -34.96
C LYS A 227 14.53 -3.98 -33.54
N SER A 228 14.28 -5.27 -33.37
CA SER A 228 13.96 -5.85 -32.07
C SER A 228 15.21 -6.02 -31.21
N PHE A 229 15.13 -5.64 -29.95
CA PHE A 229 16.19 -5.79 -28.95
C PHE A 229 15.67 -6.50 -27.70
N LYS A 230 16.57 -7.19 -26.99
CA LYS A 230 16.23 -7.80 -25.69
C LYS A 230 16.17 -6.78 -24.54
N MET A 231 16.77 -5.61 -24.72
CA MET A 231 16.93 -4.60 -23.68
C MET A 231 17.00 -3.19 -24.28
N GLY A 232 16.24 -2.26 -23.70
CA GLY A 232 16.39 -0.82 -23.90
C GLY A 232 17.36 -0.26 -22.86
N LYS A 233 18.43 0.39 -23.31
CA LYS A 233 19.45 0.94 -22.40
C LYS A 233 19.01 2.30 -21.86
N LYS A 234 19.41 2.63 -20.64
CA LYS A 234 19.32 4.00 -20.13
C LYS A 234 19.92 4.98 -21.15
N GLY A 235 19.20 6.06 -21.43
CA GLY A 235 19.55 7.10 -22.39
C GLY A 235 18.98 6.88 -23.80
N THR A 236 18.36 5.72 -24.08
CA THR A 236 17.74 5.46 -25.37
C THR A 236 16.24 5.74 -25.35
N GLU A 237 15.67 5.97 -26.54
CA GLU A 237 14.24 5.93 -26.77
C GLU A 237 13.88 4.59 -27.40
N VAL A 238 12.87 3.92 -26.86
CA VAL A 238 12.47 2.57 -27.28
C VAL A 238 10.97 2.50 -27.51
N ALA A 239 10.54 1.72 -28.50
CA ALA A 239 9.14 1.42 -28.71
C ALA A 239 8.75 0.16 -27.91
N VAL A 240 7.63 0.23 -27.20
CA VAL A 240 7.05 -0.85 -26.39
C VAL A 240 5.57 -0.97 -26.71
N ILE A 241 5.06 -2.20 -26.80
CA ILE A 241 3.62 -2.46 -26.96
C ILE A 241 2.93 -2.32 -25.60
N PHE A 242 1.83 -1.57 -25.55
CA PHE A 242 1.04 -1.36 -24.34
C PHE A 242 -0.32 -2.06 -24.42
N ASN A 243 -0.74 -2.68 -23.30
CA ASN A 243 -2.01 -3.39 -23.20
C ASN A 243 -3.23 -2.46 -23.21
N SER A 244 -3.03 -1.16 -23.01
CA SER A 244 -4.06 -0.13 -23.07
C SER A 244 -3.45 1.20 -23.54
N PRO A 245 -4.27 2.15 -24.02
CA PRO A 245 -3.76 3.45 -24.44
C PRO A 245 -2.98 4.17 -23.33
N VAL A 246 -1.82 4.70 -23.69
CA VAL A 246 -0.99 5.55 -22.84
C VAL A 246 -0.94 6.98 -23.40
N LYS A 247 -0.54 7.94 -22.57
CA LYS A 247 -0.48 9.35 -22.92
C LYS A 247 0.95 9.87 -22.85
N LYS A 248 1.26 10.88 -23.67
CA LYS A 248 2.52 11.62 -23.60
C LYS A 248 2.71 12.18 -22.19
N GLY A 249 3.90 11.98 -21.63
CA GLY A 249 4.27 12.40 -20.28
C GLY A 249 3.91 11.40 -19.18
N ASP A 250 3.21 10.30 -19.50
CA ASP A 250 3.01 9.23 -18.53
C ASP A 250 4.36 8.65 -18.11
N LYS A 251 4.50 8.37 -16.82
CA LYS A 251 5.72 7.85 -16.22
C LYS A 251 5.76 6.34 -16.36
N VAL A 252 6.89 5.80 -16.75
CA VAL A 252 7.13 4.36 -16.84
C VAL A 252 8.05 3.95 -15.69
N PHE A 253 7.54 3.11 -14.81
CA PHE A 253 8.24 2.56 -13.66
C PHE A 253 8.54 1.09 -13.87
N LEU A 254 9.73 0.66 -13.48
CA LEU A 254 10.10 -0.73 -13.35
C LEU A 254 9.78 -1.21 -11.93
N ILE A 255 9.05 -2.33 -11.82
CA ILE A 255 8.82 -3.00 -10.53
C ILE A 255 10.00 -3.92 -10.23
N ARG A 256 10.59 -3.80 -9.05
CA ARG A 256 11.67 -4.69 -8.58
C ARG A 256 11.38 -5.23 -7.19
N GLU A 257 11.94 -6.38 -6.87
CA GLU A 257 12.00 -6.85 -5.49
C GLU A 257 12.89 -5.92 -4.66
N ARG A 258 12.39 -5.52 -3.50
CA ARG A 258 13.12 -4.67 -2.55
C ARG A 258 14.13 -5.55 -1.81
N LYS A 259 15.41 -5.20 -1.92
CA LYS A 259 16.52 -5.83 -1.19
C LYS A 259 16.53 -5.40 0.28
#